data_AF-A0A932EFV5-F1
#
_entry.id   AF-A0A932EFV5-F1
#
_cell.length_a   1.000
_cell.length_b   1.000
_cell.length_c   1.000
_cell.angle_alpha   90.00
_cell.angle_beta   90.00
_cell.angle_gamma   90.00
#
_symmetry.space_group_name_H-M   'P 1'
#
loop_
_entity.id
_entity.type
_entity.pdbx_description
1 polymer ?
#
loop_
_entity_poly.entity_id
_entity_poly.type
_entity_poly.pdbx_seq_one_letter_code
_entity_poly.pdbx_strand_id
1 'polypeptide(L)'
;MQNTNCIITGSCSCAIPTPAPTSTPTPTPIPTYSISGKIFNDVNSDTKSIGDSNYTGAIAITRLPASGSYSSPVGTGNYSFNSLPSGQYAITYSGLPAGYSFTYPTTPGNSLIVNVGAGCSVPITSEASCSSGNIINLNSGVTNLASAWFQSAGSDMRWDAGFTNILPSGKYASIPGTGGMPGVIFSGKTAPFFGNGQASPNPFNWQVGSFSYPDVFTDTHNLIYTSYRFLLDTVNASAIAKKGAESLCSNGDAFNCAWNANVEHGVYWINSDLNLNGSGYAFPPNQNYVILINGNLNINEKISVPNTSTVIFSAKGNITVDRSIGEQASSANPTIQGLYSADVNFIADGANSCPTVDLRLNIAGTVVANAGRGIGGPTGTFINNRTLCANNSSYPSVSFIERPDFMLHYPSLSGYIPRAWQNVAP
;
A
#
# COMPACT_ATOMS: atom_id res chain seq x y z
N MET A 1 52.93 3.24 -74.66
CA MET A 1 54.38 3.02 -74.85
C MET A 1 54.71 1.74 -74.08
N GLN A 2 55.11 0.61 -74.63
CA GLN A 2 55.80 0.27 -75.87
C GLN A 2 55.14 -0.92 -76.59
N ASN A 3 55.26 -0.92 -77.92
CA ASN A 3 55.01 -2.05 -78.84
C ASN A 3 56.22 -2.98 -78.89
N THR A 4 56.00 -4.29 -79.14
CA THR A 4 56.75 -5.01 -80.21
C THR A 4 56.05 -6.29 -80.69
N ASN A 5 55.68 -6.26 -81.98
CA ASN A 5 55.40 -7.28 -83.02
C ASN A 5 55.61 -8.79 -82.76
N CYS A 6 54.68 -9.63 -83.29
CA CYS A 6 54.98 -10.62 -84.35
C CYS A 6 53.69 -11.18 -85.02
N ILE A 7 53.86 -11.87 -86.15
CA ILE A 7 53.00 -12.02 -87.34
C ILE A 7 52.33 -13.41 -87.43
N ILE A 8 51.10 -13.42 -87.96
CA ILE A 8 50.33 -14.41 -88.75
C ILE A 8 50.71 -15.92 -88.68
N THR A 9 49.77 -16.78 -88.25
CA THR A 9 49.17 -17.95 -88.98
C THR A 9 48.57 -18.96 -87.98
N GLY A 10 47.31 -19.39 -88.18
CA GLY A 10 46.73 -20.56 -87.51
C GLY A 10 45.45 -20.30 -86.71
N SER A 11 44.34 -20.86 -87.17
CA SER A 11 43.06 -20.89 -86.48
C SER A 11 43.13 -21.70 -85.18
N CYS A 12 43.18 -21.03 -84.03
CA CYS A 12 42.92 -21.65 -82.73
C CYS A 12 41.50 -21.28 -82.27
N SER A 13 40.58 -22.25 -82.35
CA SER A 13 39.29 -22.20 -81.66
C SER A 13 39.53 -22.34 -80.16
N CYS A 14 39.41 -21.25 -79.42
CA CYS A 14 39.41 -21.27 -77.97
C CYS A 14 37.98 -21.59 -77.52
N ALA A 15 37.75 -22.83 -77.06
CA ALA A 15 36.49 -23.18 -76.41
C ALA A 15 36.36 -22.35 -75.12
N ILE A 16 35.35 -21.49 -75.07
CA ILE A 16 34.98 -20.75 -73.87
C ILE A 16 34.47 -21.80 -72.85
N PRO A 17 35.07 -21.92 -71.66
CA PRO A 17 34.53 -22.82 -70.65
C PRO A 17 33.14 -22.33 -70.25
N THR A 18 32.13 -23.18 -70.44
CA THR A 18 30.78 -22.95 -69.94
C THR A 18 30.88 -22.65 -68.43
N PRO A 19 30.30 -21.54 -67.93
CA PRO A 19 30.29 -21.26 -66.50
C PRO A 19 29.67 -22.45 -65.77
N ALA A 20 30.40 -23.06 -64.85
CA ALA A 20 29.83 -24.05 -63.95
C ALA A 20 28.66 -23.40 -63.20
N PRO A 21 27.49 -24.06 -63.08
CA PRO A 21 26.37 -23.49 -62.33
C PRO A 21 26.84 -23.24 -60.90
N THR A 22 26.93 -21.97 -60.53
CA THR A 22 27.20 -21.56 -59.16
C THR A 22 26.08 -22.14 -58.31
N SER A 23 26.40 -23.02 -57.36
CA SER A 23 25.42 -23.55 -56.41
C SER A 23 24.75 -22.37 -55.71
N THR A 24 23.46 -22.17 -55.95
CA THR A 24 22.66 -21.19 -55.22
C THR A 24 22.86 -21.45 -53.73
N PRO A 25 23.29 -20.45 -52.93
CA PRO A 25 23.49 -20.66 -51.50
C PRO A 25 22.17 -21.13 -50.91
N THR A 26 22.16 -22.32 -50.31
CA THR A 26 21.03 -22.78 -49.51
C THR A 26 20.74 -21.70 -48.47
N PRO A 27 19.55 -21.08 -48.44
CA PRO A 27 19.24 -20.05 -47.46
C PRO A 27 19.46 -20.63 -46.07
N THR A 28 20.37 -20.04 -45.31
CA THR A 28 20.59 -20.42 -43.92
C THR A 28 19.27 -20.19 -43.18
N PRO A 29 18.70 -21.21 -42.52
CA PRO A 29 17.45 -21.03 -41.79
C PRO A 29 17.63 -19.92 -40.76
N ILE A 30 16.75 -18.92 -40.80
CA ILE A 30 16.77 -17.82 -39.83
C ILE A 30 16.52 -18.45 -38.45
N PRO A 31 17.41 -18.27 -37.47
CA PRO A 31 17.22 -18.85 -36.15
C PRO A 31 15.95 -18.26 -35.53
N THR A 32 15.15 -19.14 -34.94
CA THR A 32 13.96 -18.75 -34.19
C THR A 32 14.13 -19.04 -32.71
N TYR A 33 13.43 -18.26 -31.90
CA TYR A 33 13.53 -18.27 -30.45
C TYR A 33 12.14 -18.47 -29.81
N SER A 34 12.11 -18.62 -28.50
CA SER A 34 10.89 -18.76 -27.73
C SER A 34 10.83 -17.86 -26.49
N ILE A 35 9.60 -17.60 -26.03
CA ILE A 35 9.30 -16.99 -24.74
C ILE A 35 8.40 -17.96 -23.98
N SER A 36 8.74 -18.28 -22.75
CA SER A 36 7.96 -19.21 -21.91
C SER A 36 7.89 -18.74 -20.46
N GLY A 37 6.81 -19.12 -19.80
CA GLY A 37 6.57 -18.76 -18.41
C GLY A 37 5.40 -19.52 -17.79
N LYS A 38 5.16 -19.25 -16.52
CA LYS A 38 4.06 -19.83 -15.74
C LYS A 38 3.20 -18.75 -15.13
N ILE A 39 1.90 -19.01 -15.04
CA ILE A 39 0.99 -18.28 -14.18
C ILE A 39 0.87 -19.07 -12.87
N PHE A 40 1.10 -18.43 -11.73
CA PHE A 40 1.03 -19.08 -10.42
C PHE A 40 0.07 -18.35 -9.48
N ASN A 41 -0.51 -19.12 -8.56
CA ASN A 41 -1.29 -18.59 -7.46
C ASN A 41 -0.34 -17.93 -6.46
N ASP A 42 -0.28 -16.61 -6.51
CA ASP A 42 0.57 -15.78 -5.67
C ASP A 42 -0.21 -15.32 -4.44
N VAL A 43 -0.27 -16.20 -3.45
CA VAL A 43 -1.02 -15.98 -2.22
C VAL A 43 -0.34 -14.91 -1.37
N ASN A 44 0.97 -14.83 -1.42
CA ASN A 44 1.85 -14.03 -0.57
C ASN A 44 2.39 -12.76 -1.23
N SER A 45 2.01 -12.49 -2.48
CA SER A 45 2.42 -11.32 -3.26
C SER A 45 3.93 -11.21 -3.45
N ASP A 46 4.62 -12.35 -3.57
CA ASP A 46 6.07 -12.42 -3.83
C ASP A 46 6.38 -12.99 -5.22
N THR A 47 7.67 -13.19 -5.49
CA THR A 47 8.09 -13.82 -6.75
C THR A 47 7.92 -15.33 -6.64
N LYS A 48 7.87 -16.06 -7.76
CA LYS A 48 7.46 -17.47 -7.74
C LYS A 48 8.37 -18.32 -6.83
N SER A 49 7.81 -18.76 -5.71
CA SER A 49 8.52 -19.50 -4.67
C SER A 49 8.30 -21.02 -4.76
N ILE A 50 9.21 -21.77 -4.11
CA ILE A 50 9.08 -23.23 -3.94
C ILE A 50 7.88 -23.50 -3.04
N GLY A 51 6.72 -23.78 -3.65
CA GLY A 51 5.44 -23.98 -2.94
C GLY A 51 4.24 -23.47 -3.74
N ASP A 52 4.44 -22.50 -4.63
CA ASP A 52 3.34 -21.90 -5.37
C ASP A 52 2.78 -22.85 -6.43
N SER A 53 1.48 -23.12 -6.30
CA SER A 53 0.73 -23.86 -7.31
C SER A 53 0.55 -23.04 -8.58
N ASN A 54 0.52 -23.71 -9.73
CA ASN A 54 0.19 -23.05 -10.98
C ASN A 54 -1.29 -22.62 -10.98
N TYR A 55 -1.57 -21.41 -11.44
CA TYR A 55 -2.94 -20.97 -11.70
C TYR A 55 -3.44 -21.61 -12.99
N THR A 56 -4.56 -22.32 -12.92
CA THR A 56 -5.10 -23.10 -14.05
C THR A 56 -6.33 -22.49 -14.70
N GLY A 57 -6.80 -21.34 -14.20
CA GLY A 57 -7.94 -20.62 -14.76
C GLY A 57 -7.63 -19.92 -16.08
N ALA A 58 -8.68 -19.38 -16.73
CA ALA A 58 -8.56 -18.72 -18.02
C ALA A 58 -7.90 -17.34 -17.88
N ILE A 59 -6.83 -17.11 -18.66
CA ILE A 59 -6.14 -15.83 -18.80
C ILE A 59 -5.80 -15.63 -20.29
N ALA A 60 -5.93 -14.40 -20.76
CA ALA A 60 -5.47 -13.97 -22.06
C ALA A 60 -4.03 -13.44 -21.96
N ILE A 61 -3.13 -14.02 -22.76
CA ILE A 61 -1.72 -13.61 -22.87
C ILE A 61 -1.49 -13.15 -24.31
N THR A 62 -1.23 -11.87 -24.49
CA THR A 62 -1.00 -11.28 -25.81
C THR A 62 0.44 -10.85 -25.99
N ARG A 63 0.90 -10.83 -27.25
CA ARG A 63 2.25 -10.42 -27.63
C ARG A 63 2.22 -9.39 -28.75
N LEU A 64 3.05 -8.34 -28.63
CA LEU A 64 3.32 -7.36 -29.68
C LEU A 64 4.83 -7.30 -30.01
N PRO A 65 5.25 -7.18 -31.29
CA PRO A 65 4.43 -7.19 -32.50
C PRO A 65 3.81 -8.58 -32.77
N ALA A 66 2.62 -8.56 -33.39
CA ALA A 66 1.73 -9.71 -33.45
C ALA A 66 2.28 -10.85 -34.33
N SER A 67 2.47 -12.02 -33.71
CA SER A 67 2.33 -13.33 -34.36
C SER A 67 1.79 -14.31 -33.30
N GLY A 68 0.47 -14.31 -33.15
CA GLY A 68 -0.27 -15.19 -32.24
C GLY A 68 -0.72 -14.54 -30.93
N SER A 69 -2.03 -14.54 -30.69
CA SER A 69 -2.62 -14.41 -29.36
C SER A 69 -2.60 -15.79 -28.69
N TYR A 70 -2.16 -15.87 -27.43
CA TYR A 70 -2.20 -17.12 -26.67
C TYR A 70 -3.20 -16.98 -25.53
N SER A 71 -4.37 -17.61 -25.65
CA SER A 71 -5.19 -17.89 -24.47
C SER A 71 -4.56 -19.07 -23.77
N SER A 72 -4.18 -18.93 -22.49
CA SER A 72 -3.66 -20.07 -21.72
C SER A 72 -4.63 -21.24 -21.85
N PRO A 73 -4.20 -22.42 -22.32
CA PRO A 73 -5.04 -23.60 -22.23
C PRO A 73 -5.32 -23.83 -20.75
N VAL A 74 -6.61 -23.76 -20.44
CA VAL A 74 -7.19 -24.13 -19.15
C VAL A 74 -6.52 -25.44 -18.70
N GLY A 75 -5.89 -25.45 -17.52
CA GLY A 75 -5.49 -26.70 -16.85
C GLY A 75 -4.03 -26.87 -16.41
N THR A 76 -3.03 -26.16 -16.97
CA THR A 76 -1.62 -26.35 -16.52
C THR A 76 -0.92 -25.10 -15.99
N GLY A 77 -1.39 -23.90 -16.33
CA GLY A 77 -0.78 -22.63 -15.93
C GLY A 77 0.59 -22.36 -16.57
N ASN A 78 0.98 -23.08 -17.63
CA ASN A 78 2.19 -22.79 -18.40
C ASN A 78 1.83 -22.19 -19.75
N TYR A 79 2.67 -21.31 -20.30
CA TYR A 79 2.51 -20.77 -21.65
C TYR A 79 3.84 -20.72 -22.41
N SER A 80 3.77 -20.75 -23.74
CA SER A 80 4.93 -20.55 -24.60
C SER A 80 4.55 -19.90 -25.93
N PHE A 81 5.38 -18.97 -26.38
CA PHE A 81 5.42 -18.45 -27.74
C PHE A 81 6.67 -19.01 -28.42
N ASN A 82 6.50 -19.72 -29.53
CA ASN A 82 7.59 -20.36 -30.26
C ASN A 82 7.79 -19.71 -31.63
N SER A 83 8.89 -20.07 -32.30
CA SER A 83 9.19 -19.65 -33.68
C SER A 83 9.30 -18.12 -33.84
N LEU A 84 9.88 -17.43 -32.86
CA LEU A 84 10.00 -15.98 -32.83
C LEU A 84 11.29 -15.51 -33.53
N PRO A 85 11.23 -14.57 -34.47
CA PRO A 85 12.41 -13.82 -34.89
C PRO A 85 13.09 -13.10 -33.73
N SER A 86 14.38 -12.79 -33.86
CA SER A 86 15.04 -11.90 -32.90
C SER A 86 14.38 -10.52 -32.93
N GLY A 87 14.12 -9.95 -31.76
CA GLY A 87 13.46 -8.66 -31.63
C GLY A 87 12.92 -8.39 -30.24
N GLN A 88 12.35 -7.20 -30.08
CA GLN A 88 11.64 -6.79 -28.87
C GLN A 88 10.18 -7.26 -28.92
N TYR A 89 9.70 -7.75 -27.78
CA TYR A 89 8.33 -8.17 -27.60
C TYR A 89 7.74 -7.61 -26.30
N ALA A 90 6.50 -7.14 -26.36
CA ALA A 90 5.69 -6.83 -25.19
C ALA A 90 4.72 -7.99 -24.92
N ILE A 91 4.76 -8.55 -23.71
CA ILE A 91 3.90 -9.64 -23.25
C ILE A 91 2.91 -9.07 -22.24
N THR A 92 1.62 -9.17 -22.52
CA THR A 92 0.56 -8.57 -21.71
C THR A 92 -0.37 -9.65 -21.16
N TYR A 93 -0.64 -9.60 -19.85
CA TYR A 93 -1.55 -10.52 -19.16
C TYR A 93 -2.88 -9.81 -18.87
N SER A 94 -3.99 -10.44 -19.25
CA SER A 94 -5.33 -9.86 -19.10
C SER A 94 -6.42 -10.94 -19.02
N GLY A 95 -7.68 -10.52 -18.88
CA GLY A 95 -8.81 -11.45 -18.93
C GLY A 95 -8.95 -12.36 -17.70
N LEU A 96 -8.50 -11.91 -16.52
CA LEU A 96 -8.75 -12.62 -15.28
C LEU A 96 -10.26 -12.69 -14.99
N PRO A 97 -10.77 -13.81 -14.43
CA PRO A 97 -12.12 -13.90 -13.91
C PRO A 97 -12.35 -12.87 -12.80
N ALA A 98 -13.62 -12.49 -12.59
CA ALA A 98 -14.00 -11.64 -11.47
C ALA A 98 -13.53 -12.25 -10.13
N GLY A 99 -12.96 -11.41 -9.26
CA GLY A 99 -12.40 -11.84 -7.97
C GLY A 99 -10.92 -12.23 -7.99
N TYR A 100 -10.28 -12.24 -9.16
CA TYR A 100 -8.82 -12.38 -9.27
C TYR A 100 -8.16 -11.04 -9.62
N SER A 101 -6.92 -10.88 -9.20
CA SER A 101 -6.05 -9.76 -9.56
C SER A 101 -4.63 -10.24 -9.85
N PHE A 102 -3.88 -9.49 -10.65
CA PHE A 102 -2.46 -9.73 -10.87
C PHE A 102 -1.67 -9.12 -9.72
N THR A 103 -0.77 -9.90 -9.13
CA THR A 103 0.24 -9.44 -8.15
C THR A 103 1.56 -9.09 -8.86
N TYR A 104 1.82 -9.73 -10.00
CA TYR A 104 2.94 -9.44 -10.89
C TYR A 104 2.54 -9.73 -12.35
N PRO A 105 2.93 -8.88 -13.32
CA PRO A 105 3.74 -7.67 -13.18
C PRO A 105 2.96 -6.46 -12.65
N THR A 106 3.64 -5.57 -11.91
CA THR A 106 3.06 -4.33 -11.35
C THR A 106 3.06 -3.15 -12.32
N THR A 107 3.43 -3.39 -13.58
CA THR A 107 3.45 -2.38 -14.63
C THR A 107 2.03 -2.00 -15.06
N PRO A 108 1.79 -0.76 -15.53
CA PRO A 108 0.50 -0.39 -16.11
C PRO A 108 0.07 -1.38 -17.20
N GLY A 109 -1.15 -1.91 -17.07
CA GLY A 109 -1.71 -2.89 -18.01
C GLY A 109 -1.12 -4.31 -17.91
N ASN A 110 -0.36 -4.61 -16.86
CA ASN A 110 0.27 -5.91 -16.61
C ASN A 110 1.11 -6.39 -17.82
N SER A 111 2.01 -5.53 -18.31
CA SER A 111 2.81 -5.78 -19.52
C SER A 111 4.32 -5.79 -19.24
N LEU A 112 5.04 -6.75 -19.81
CA LEU A 112 6.49 -6.90 -19.70
C LEU A 112 7.15 -6.79 -21.07
N ILE A 113 8.23 -6.01 -21.15
CA ILE A 113 9.03 -5.85 -22.37
C ILE A 113 10.25 -6.76 -22.28
N VAL A 114 10.43 -7.64 -23.26
CA VAL A 114 11.57 -8.57 -23.36
C VAL A 114 12.20 -8.50 -24.74
N ASN A 115 13.49 -8.79 -24.84
CA ASN A 115 14.18 -8.96 -26.12
C ASN A 115 14.57 -10.43 -26.30
N VAL A 116 14.31 -11.02 -27.47
CA VAL A 116 14.74 -12.40 -27.81
C VAL A 116 15.83 -12.39 -28.89
N GLY A 117 16.67 -13.41 -28.89
CA GLY A 117 17.80 -13.59 -29.79
C GLY A 117 19.16 -13.32 -29.15
N ALA A 118 20.20 -13.07 -29.96
CA ALA A 118 21.58 -12.97 -29.47
C ALA A 118 21.80 -11.86 -28.41
N GLY A 119 20.99 -10.80 -28.45
CA GLY A 119 20.97 -9.70 -27.48
C GLY A 119 19.81 -9.77 -26.48
N CYS A 120 19.37 -10.98 -26.15
CA CYS A 120 18.22 -11.18 -25.27
C CYS A 120 18.35 -10.45 -23.93
N SER A 121 17.23 -9.92 -23.45
CA SER A 121 17.18 -9.22 -22.16
C SER A 121 15.79 -9.29 -21.54
N VAL A 122 15.75 -9.21 -20.22
CA VAL A 122 14.55 -9.25 -19.40
C VAL A 122 14.48 -8.01 -18.51
N PRO A 123 13.29 -7.60 -18.03
CA PRO A 123 13.16 -6.56 -17.02
C PRO A 123 13.89 -6.97 -15.73
N ILE A 124 14.59 -6.01 -15.10
CA ILE A 124 15.32 -6.24 -13.84
C ILE A 124 14.43 -6.68 -12.67
N THR A 125 13.13 -6.39 -12.75
CA THR A 125 12.11 -6.78 -11.77
C THR A 125 11.54 -8.18 -12.02
N SER A 126 12.02 -8.89 -13.05
CA SER A 126 11.51 -10.19 -13.47
C SER A 126 12.45 -11.32 -13.08
N GLU A 127 11.87 -12.46 -12.67
CA GLU A 127 12.58 -13.73 -12.52
C GLU A 127 12.94 -14.42 -13.84
N ALA A 128 12.52 -13.83 -14.97
CA ALA A 128 12.82 -14.36 -16.27
C ALA A 128 14.33 -14.40 -16.49
N SER A 129 14.79 -15.35 -17.30
CA SER A 129 16.19 -15.42 -17.68
C SER A 129 16.32 -15.67 -19.18
N CYS A 130 17.44 -15.21 -19.74
CA CYS A 130 17.79 -15.56 -21.10
C CYS A 130 18.63 -16.85 -21.13
N SER A 131 18.22 -17.80 -21.99
CA SER A 131 18.96 -19.02 -22.28
C SER A 131 19.07 -19.24 -23.79
N SER A 132 20.28 -19.13 -24.32
CA SER A 132 20.57 -19.29 -25.77
C SER A 132 19.68 -18.44 -26.68
N GLY A 133 19.37 -17.20 -26.26
CA GLY A 133 18.50 -16.26 -26.97
C GLY A 133 17.00 -16.46 -26.74
N ASN A 134 16.59 -17.50 -26.01
CA ASN A 134 15.21 -17.71 -25.57
C ASN A 134 14.97 -17.06 -24.20
N ILE A 135 13.72 -16.72 -23.91
CA ILE A 135 13.30 -16.21 -22.61
C ILE A 135 12.54 -17.32 -21.89
N ILE A 136 13.01 -17.67 -20.70
CA ILE A 136 12.38 -18.68 -19.83
C ILE A 136 11.99 -18.05 -18.50
N ASN A 137 11.04 -18.67 -17.79
CA ASN A 137 10.53 -18.21 -16.49
C ASN A 137 9.95 -16.78 -16.49
N LEU A 138 9.36 -16.34 -17.61
CA LEU A 138 8.60 -15.08 -17.65
C LEU A 138 7.25 -15.28 -16.93
N ASN A 139 7.31 -15.40 -15.60
CA ASN A 139 6.14 -15.76 -14.80
C ASN A 139 5.21 -14.56 -14.56
N SER A 140 3.96 -14.85 -14.22
CA SER A 140 2.99 -13.87 -13.72
C SER A 140 2.28 -14.42 -12.49
N GLY A 141 2.17 -13.58 -11.46
CA GLY A 141 1.50 -13.90 -10.21
C GLY A 141 0.05 -13.44 -10.25
N VAL A 142 -0.87 -14.31 -9.82
CA VAL A 142 -2.29 -13.99 -9.69
C VAL A 142 -2.79 -14.42 -8.33
N THR A 143 -3.70 -13.64 -7.76
CA THR A 143 -4.30 -13.96 -6.47
C THR A 143 -5.81 -13.81 -6.52
N ASN A 144 -6.51 -14.68 -5.81
CA ASN A 144 -7.92 -14.50 -5.46
C ASN A 144 -8.10 -14.02 -4.03
N LEU A 145 -7.00 -13.78 -3.31
CA LEU A 145 -7.09 -13.19 -1.98
C LEU A 145 -7.49 -11.73 -2.14
N ALA A 146 -8.46 -11.32 -1.34
CA ALA A 146 -8.75 -9.91 -1.23
C ALA A 146 -7.54 -9.18 -0.61
N SER A 147 -7.20 -8.02 -1.16
CA SER A 147 -6.20 -7.14 -0.59
C SER A 147 -6.58 -6.76 0.84
N ALA A 148 -5.57 -6.48 1.66
CA ALA A 148 -5.80 -5.86 2.96
C ALA A 148 -6.56 -4.54 2.78
N TRP A 149 -7.55 -4.32 3.63
CA TRP A 149 -8.41 -3.13 3.59
C TRP A 149 -8.75 -2.69 5.00
N PHE A 150 -9.18 -1.44 5.13
CA PHE A 150 -9.58 -0.86 6.41
C PHE A 150 -11.03 -0.37 6.38
N GLN A 151 -11.67 -0.26 7.55
CA GLN A 151 -13.07 0.12 7.67
C GLN A 151 -13.28 1.06 8.85
N SER A 152 -14.21 2.00 8.74
CA SER A 152 -14.73 2.74 9.89
C SER A 152 -16.13 2.29 10.28
N ALA A 153 -16.47 2.42 11.56
CA ALA A 153 -17.82 2.23 12.10
C ALA A 153 -18.27 3.55 12.76
N GLY A 154 -19.23 4.23 12.12
CA GLY A 154 -19.78 5.53 12.56
C GLY A 154 -18.82 6.72 12.51
N SER A 155 -17.59 6.54 12.00
CA SER A 155 -16.55 7.59 11.96
C SER A 155 -16.23 8.03 10.54
N ASP A 156 -15.98 9.31 10.38
CA ASP A 156 -15.53 9.92 9.14
C ASP A 156 -14.09 9.53 8.78
N MET A 157 -13.77 9.48 7.49
CA MET A 157 -12.42 9.23 7.00
C MET A 157 -12.03 10.25 5.93
N ARG A 158 -10.85 10.86 6.07
CA ARG A 158 -10.34 11.88 5.14
C ARG A 158 -8.95 11.55 4.63
N TRP A 159 -8.79 11.57 3.31
CA TRP A 159 -7.51 11.47 2.62
C TRP A 159 -7.36 12.58 1.58
N ASP A 160 -6.69 13.67 1.93
CA ASP A 160 -6.55 14.83 1.06
C ASP A 160 -5.81 14.51 -0.27
N ALA A 161 -4.89 13.54 -0.26
CA ALA A 161 -4.16 13.13 -1.46
C ALA A 161 -5.01 12.29 -2.44
N GLY A 162 -6.12 11.71 -1.96
CA GLY A 162 -6.91 10.71 -2.68
C GLY A 162 -7.24 9.52 -1.79
N PHE A 163 -8.53 9.21 -1.62
CA PHE A 163 -8.97 8.04 -0.85
C PHE A 163 -8.91 6.77 -1.71
N THR A 164 -8.02 5.83 -1.37
CA THR A 164 -7.91 4.53 -2.03
C THR A 164 -7.97 3.42 -1.00
N ASN A 165 -8.94 2.50 -1.16
CA ASN A 165 -9.13 1.36 -0.29
C ASN A 165 -9.81 0.23 -1.08
N ILE A 166 -9.11 -0.86 -1.37
CA ILE A 166 -9.58 -1.91 -2.29
C ILE A 166 -10.49 -2.87 -1.52
N LEU A 167 -11.79 -2.56 -1.45
CA LEU A 167 -12.75 -3.35 -0.70
C LEU A 167 -13.19 -4.61 -1.48
N PRO A 168 -13.44 -5.74 -0.79
CA PRO A 168 -14.14 -6.89 -1.37
C PRO A 168 -15.60 -6.55 -1.76
N SER A 169 -16.18 -7.40 -2.61
CA SER A 169 -17.60 -7.30 -2.99
C SER A 169 -18.51 -7.32 -1.75
N GLY A 170 -19.51 -6.44 -1.72
CA GLY A 170 -20.48 -6.33 -0.62
C GLY A 170 -19.91 -5.77 0.69
N LYS A 171 -18.71 -5.19 0.65
CA LYS A 171 -18.08 -4.49 1.78
C LYS A 171 -18.11 -2.98 1.58
N TYR A 172 -17.95 -2.27 2.68
CA TYR A 172 -18.13 -0.82 2.76
C TYR A 172 -16.96 -0.17 3.49
N ALA A 173 -16.51 1.00 3.03
CA ALA A 173 -15.46 1.76 3.71
C ALA A 173 -15.93 2.24 5.09
N SER A 174 -17.19 2.69 5.19
CA SER A 174 -17.83 3.04 6.45
C SER A 174 -19.14 2.28 6.65
N ILE A 175 -19.32 1.68 7.83
CA ILE A 175 -20.55 1.04 8.25
C ILE A 175 -21.23 1.84 9.37
N PRO A 176 -22.55 1.68 9.55
CA PRO A 176 -23.26 2.29 10.67
C PRO A 176 -22.61 2.02 12.02
N GLY A 177 -22.37 3.09 12.78
CA GLY A 177 -21.97 3.00 14.17
C GLY A 177 -23.15 2.70 15.10
N THR A 178 -22.93 2.90 16.39
CA THR A 178 -23.94 2.87 17.45
C THR A 178 -25.07 3.89 17.22
N GLY A 179 -24.76 5.02 16.58
CA GLY A 179 -25.75 6.02 16.18
C GLY A 179 -26.62 5.63 14.97
N GLY A 180 -26.38 4.46 14.36
CA GLY A 180 -27.17 3.95 13.22
C GLY A 180 -26.83 4.59 11.87
N MET A 181 -25.84 5.48 11.81
CA MET A 181 -25.37 6.12 10.58
C MET A 181 -23.89 5.79 10.34
N PRO A 182 -23.47 5.59 9.08
CA PRO A 182 -22.06 5.50 8.72
C PRO A 182 -21.40 6.89 8.80
N GLY A 183 -20.07 6.93 8.80
CA GLY A 183 -19.33 8.16 8.60
C GLY A 183 -19.24 8.56 7.12
N VAL A 184 -18.75 9.77 6.88
CA VAL A 184 -18.54 10.36 5.57
C VAL A 184 -17.12 10.06 5.07
N ILE A 185 -17.00 9.67 3.80
CA ILE A 185 -15.71 9.49 3.14
C ILE A 185 -15.32 10.74 2.35
N PHE A 186 -14.26 11.43 2.75
CA PHE A 186 -13.72 12.58 2.02
C PHE A 186 -12.65 12.11 1.03
N SER A 187 -12.94 12.30 -0.26
CA SER A 187 -12.16 11.76 -1.38
C SER A 187 -10.84 12.47 -1.68
N GLY A 188 -10.67 13.72 -1.25
CA GLY A 188 -9.45 14.49 -1.48
C GLY A 188 -9.33 15.06 -2.90
N LYS A 189 -8.10 15.07 -3.41
CA LYS A 189 -7.72 15.58 -4.74
C LYS A 189 -8.18 14.71 -5.91
N THR A 190 -8.53 13.45 -5.68
CA THR A 190 -8.88 12.48 -6.73
C THR A 190 -10.21 11.82 -6.45
N ALA A 191 -10.82 11.19 -7.46
CA ALA A 191 -11.99 10.34 -7.22
C ALA A 191 -11.61 9.19 -6.26
N PRO A 192 -12.49 8.84 -5.31
CA PRO A 192 -12.20 7.76 -4.37
C PRO A 192 -12.26 6.40 -5.08
N PHE A 193 -11.37 5.48 -4.73
CA PHE A 193 -11.36 4.12 -5.27
C PHE A 193 -11.66 3.10 -4.17
N PHE A 194 -12.81 2.44 -4.28
CA PHE A 194 -13.32 1.46 -3.30
C PHE A 194 -13.14 0.00 -3.73
N GLY A 195 -12.41 -0.28 -4.82
CA GLY A 195 -12.34 -1.63 -5.37
C GLY A 195 -13.72 -2.14 -5.80
N ASN A 196 -14.15 -3.28 -5.27
CA ASN A 196 -15.46 -3.89 -5.54
C ASN A 196 -16.52 -3.53 -4.47
N GLY A 197 -16.18 -2.67 -3.50
CA GLY A 197 -17.10 -2.19 -2.48
C GLY A 197 -17.62 -0.78 -2.74
N GLN A 198 -18.13 -0.14 -1.69
CA GLN A 198 -18.73 1.20 -1.75
C GLN A 198 -18.33 2.05 -0.53
N ALA A 199 -18.63 3.35 -0.57
CA ALA A 199 -18.35 4.25 0.55
C ALA A 199 -19.09 3.80 1.82
N SER A 200 -20.40 3.58 1.71
CA SER A 200 -21.23 3.11 2.82
C SER A 200 -22.47 2.35 2.31
N PRO A 201 -23.19 1.57 3.14
CA PRO A 201 -24.40 0.88 2.74
C PRO A 201 -25.47 1.83 2.20
N ASN A 202 -26.27 1.35 1.26
CA ASN A 202 -27.51 2.03 0.86
C ASN A 202 -28.45 2.17 2.07
N PRO A 203 -29.17 3.29 2.22
CA PRO A 203 -29.33 4.38 1.24
C PRO A 203 -28.29 5.52 1.36
N PHE A 204 -27.29 5.40 2.24
CA PHE A 204 -26.40 6.51 2.55
C PHE A 204 -25.42 6.81 1.42
N ASN A 205 -24.57 5.85 1.07
CA ASN A 205 -23.46 6.00 0.13
C ASN A 205 -22.70 7.36 0.27
N TRP A 206 -22.36 7.72 1.51
CA TRP A 206 -21.85 9.06 1.85
C TRP A 206 -20.39 9.23 1.47
N GLN A 207 -20.17 10.05 0.44
CA GLN A 207 -18.86 10.48 0.00
C GLN A 207 -18.90 11.97 -0.36
N VAL A 208 -17.81 12.68 -0.08
CA VAL A 208 -17.65 14.10 -0.37
C VAL A 208 -16.40 14.32 -1.21
N GLY A 209 -16.52 15.22 -2.18
CA GLY A 209 -15.49 15.52 -3.17
C GLY A 209 -15.57 14.65 -4.42
N SER A 210 -14.98 15.14 -5.49
CA SER A 210 -14.84 14.45 -6.78
C SER A 210 -13.63 14.99 -7.54
N PHE A 211 -13.23 14.36 -8.65
CA PHE A 211 -12.17 14.89 -9.50
C PHE A 211 -12.44 16.34 -9.97
N SER A 212 -13.70 16.68 -10.25
CA SER A 212 -14.08 18.03 -10.70
C SER A 212 -14.27 19.03 -9.55
N TYR A 213 -14.56 18.54 -8.35
CA TYR A 213 -14.78 19.34 -7.14
C TYR A 213 -14.05 18.67 -5.97
N PRO A 214 -12.71 18.76 -5.92
CA PRO A 214 -11.93 18.08 -4.88
C PRO A 214 -12.20 18.71 -3.52
N ASP A 215 -12.34 17.88 -2.50
CA ASP A 215 -12.48 18.32 -1.10
C ASP A 215 -11.15 18.10 -0.39
N VAL A 216 -10.34 19.16 -0.31
CA VAL A 216 -8.98 19.11 0.23
C VAL A 216 -8.91 20.06 1.41
N PHE A 217 -8.39 19.58 2.53
CA PHE A 217 -8.06 20.46 3.64
C PHE A 217 -6.86 21.33 3.23
N THR A 218 -7.12 22.59 2.85
CA THR A 218 -6.15 23.49 2.22
C THR A 218 -5.05 23.98 3.17
N ASP A 219 -3.95 24.42 2.58
CA ASP A 219 -2.73 24.98 3.19
C ASP A 219 -2.91 26.28 3.99
N THR A 220 -4.06 26.96 3.90
CA THR A 220 -4.38 28.05 4.84
C THR A 220 -4.59 27.56 6.27
N HIS A 221 -4.83 26.25 6.45
CA HIS A 221 -4.91 25.56 7.74
C HIS A 221 -3.67 24.67 7.95
N ASN A 222 -2.47 25.26 7.86
CA ASN A 222 -1.18 24.59 8.04
C ASN A 222 -0.94 23.97 9.42
N LEU A 223 -1.88 24.08 10.36
CA LEU A 223 -1.69 23.67 11.74
C LEU A 223 -2.81 22.72 12.14
N ILE A 224 -2.46 21.46 12.35
CA ILE A 224 -3.36 20.49 12.94
C ILE A 224 -3.27 20.63 14.46
N TYR A 225 -4.41 20.86 15.11
CA TYR A 225 -4.48 21.14 16.55
C TYR A 225 -4.11 19.96 17.45
N THR A 226 -3.96 18.76 16.88
CA THR A 226 -3.46 17.58 17.60
C THR A 226 -1.98 17.32 17.36
N SER A 227 -1.31 18.11 16.50
CA SER A 227 0.12 18.00 16.23
C SER A 227 0.96 18.21 17.49
N TYR A 228 2.12 17.56 17.54
CA TYR A 228 3.01 17.64 18.68
C TYR A 228 3.40 19.10 18.96
N ARG A 229 3.75 19.84 17.91
CA ARG A 229 4.14 21.25 18.00
C ARG A 229 3.03 22.11 18.59
N PHE A 230 1.80 21.99 18.06
CA PHE A 230 0.68 22.81 18.55
C PHE A 230 0.38 22.56 20.02
N LEU A 231 0.29 21.29 20.42
CA LEU A 231 -0.03 20.94 21.80
C LEU A 231 1.10 21.35 22.74
N LEU A 232 2.37 21.18 22.35
CA LEU A 232 3.51 21.62 23.14
C LEU A 232 3.52 23.14 23.32
N ASP A 233 3.29 23.92 22.26
CA ASP A 233 3.23 25.38 22.32
C ASP A 233 2.07 25.84 23.21
N THR A 234 0.91 25.18 23.11
CA THR A 234 -0.26 25.46 23.95
C THR A 234 0.03 25.18 25.43
N VAL A 235 0.69 24.06 25.74
CA VAL A 235 1.10 23.72 27.11
C VAL A 235 2.13 24.71 27.63
N ASN A 236 3.14 25.09 26.83
CA ASN A 236 4.17 26.05 27.24
C ASN A 236 3.61 27.46 27.44
N ALA A 237 2.58 27.85 26.69
CA ALA A 237 1.84 29.10 26.87
C ALA A 237 0.89 29.05 28.07
N SER A 238 0.61 27.85 28.60
CA SER A 238 -0.21 27.64 29.79
C SER A 238 0.66 27.51 31.05
N ALA A 239 0.06 27.69 32.23
CA ALA A 239 0.72 27.40 33.51
C ALA A 239 0.66 25.91 33.91
N ILE A 240 0.39 25.00 32.96
CA ILE A 240 0.22 23.56 33.25
C ILE A 240 1.60 22.91 33.40
N ALA A 241 1.81 22.22 34.52
CA ALA A 241 3.03 21.46 34.77
C ALA A 241 3.09 20.21 33.86
N LYS A 242 4.26 19.98 33.26
CA LYS A 242 4.56 18.78 32.48
C LYS A 242 5.24 17.75 33.38
N LYS A 243 4.77 16.50 33.32
CA LYS A 243 5.38 15.34 34.00
C LYS A 243 6.29 14.60 33.03
N GLY A 244 7.44 14.10 33.49
CA GLY A 244 8.36 13.34 32.65
C GLY A 244 8.00 11.86 32.55
N ALA A 245 8.89 11.08 31.92
CA ALA A 245 8.72 9.63 31.74
C ALA A 245 8.65 8.87 33.07
N GLU A 246 9.35 9.36 34.09
CA GLU A 246 9.35 8.83 35.46
C GLU A 246 7.98 8.82 36.13
N SER A 247 7.09 9.70 35.69
CA SER A 247 5.71 9.76 36.19
C SER A 247 4.74 8.89 35.38
N LEU A 248 5.15 8.44 34.20
CA LEU A 248 4.33 7.63 33.27
C LEU A 248 4.69 6.14 33.39
N CYS A 249 5.98 5.85 33.43
CA CYS A 249 6.56 4.52 33.38
C CYS A 249 7.05 4.14 34.79
N SER A 250 6.64 2.98 35.29
CA SER A 250 7.03 2.43 36.60
C SER A 250 8.54 2.25 36.77
N ASN A 251 9.25 1.96 35.69
CA ASN A 251 10.71 1.88 35.61
C ASN A 251 11.38 3.24 35.31
N GLY A 252 10.58 4.28 35.05
CA GLY A 252 11.02 5.61 34.64
C GLY A 252 11.77 5.68 33.31
N ASP A 253 11.69 4.63 32.51
CA ASP A 253 12.38 4.52 31.23
C ASP A 253 11.36 4.49 30.07
N ALA A 254 11.42 5.49 29.21
CA ALA A 254 10.58 5.60 28.03
C ALA A 254 10.94 4.56 26.95
N PHE A 255 12.15 4.01 26.94
CA PHE A 255 12.58 3.00 25.97
C PHE A 255 11.95 1.63 26.22
N ASN A 256 11.53 1.34 27.45
CA ASN A 256 10.83 0.11 27.79
C ASN A 256 9.73 0.40 28.80
N CYS A 257 8.83 1.33 28.45
CA CYS A 257 7.85 1.85 29.38
C CYS A 257 6.86 0.76 29.77
N ALA A 258 6.89 0.38 31.05
CA ALA A 258 5.81 -0.34 31.70
C ALA A 258 5.00 0.65 32.51
N TRP A 259 3.70 0.78 32.23
CA TRP A 259 2.84 1.77 32.86
C TRP A 259 2.92 1.77 34.39
N ASN A 260 2.93 2.96 34.99
CA ASN A 260 2.68 3.08 36.42
C ASN A 260 1.25 2.61 36.74
N ALA A 261 1.07 1.87 37.84
CA ALA A 261 -0.24 1.41 38.27
C ALA A 261 -1.24 2.57 38.49
N ASN A 262 -0.74 3.73 38.92
CA ASN A 262 -1.55 4.93 39.19
C ASN A 262 -0.99 6.13 38.42
N VAL A 263 -1.10 6.10 37.09
CA VAL A 263 -0.83 7.29 36.28
C VAL A 263 -1.85 8.36 36.66
N GLU A 264 -1.38 9.47 37.21
CA GLU A 264 -2.21 10.62 37.52
C GLU A 264 -2.62 11.36 36.23
N HIS A 265 -3.85 11.86 36.16
CA HIS A 265 -4.24 12.74 35.05
C HIS A 265 -3.31 13.96 34.88
N GLY A 266 -3.22 14.46 33.64
CA GLY A 266 -2.41 15.64 33.33
C GLY A 266 -1.63 15.53 32.02
N VAL A 267 -0.60 16.37 31.89
CA VAL A 267 0.24 16.47 30.70
C VAL A 267 1.59 15.81 30.95
N TYR A 268 1.96 14.90 30.07
CA TYR A 268 3.22 14.18 30.05
C TYR A 268 4.06 14.65 28.87
N TRP A 269 5.35 14.90 29.10
CA TRP A 269 6.29 15.29 28.05
C TRP A 269 7.50 14.36 28.06
N ILE A 270 7.62 13.58 26.99
CA ILE A 270 8.66 12.57 26.80
C ILE A 270 9.62 13.10 25.76
N ASN A 271 10.86 13.41 26.17
CA ASN A 271 11.88 13.98 25.29
C ASN A 271 12.72 12.90 24.57
N SER A 272 12.06 11.84 24.11
CA SER A 272 12.65 10.69 23.44
C SER A 272 11.56 9.91 22.70
N ASP A 273 11.94 8.80 22.07
CA ASP A 273 10.98 7.76 21.68
C ASP A 273 10.31 7.17 22.94
N LEU A 274 9.06 6.73 22.80
CA LEU A 274 8.28 6.06 23.83
C LEU A 274 7.87 4.67 23.32
N ASN A 275 8.32 3.62 23.99
CA ASN A 275 7.98 2.23 23.69
C ASN A 275 7.13 1.66 24.82
N LEU A 276 5.86 1.37 24.55
CA LEU A 276 4.94 0.76 25.50
C LEU A 276 5.04 -0.76 25.38
N ASN A 277 5.63 -1.41 26.37
CA ASN A 277 5.98 -2.84 26.35
C ASN A 277 5.29 -3.66 27.46
N GLY A 278 4.17 -3.17 28.00
CA GLY A 278 3.41 -3.84 29.04
C GLY A 278 2.55 -5.01 28.55
N SER A 279 1.80 -5.63 29.47
CA SER A 279 0.80 -6.66 29.15
C SER A 279 -0.57 -6.09 28.78
N GLY A 280 -0.68 -4.77 28.63
CA GLY A 280 -1.91 -4.03 28.42
C GLY A 280 -2.22 -3.10 29.60
N TYR A 281 -2.78 -1.94 29.29
CA TYR A 281 -3.09 -0.90 30.26
C TYR A 281 -4.51 -0.38 30.13
N ALA A 282 -5.19 -0.22 31.27
CA ALA A 282 -6.51 0.36 31.37
C ALA A 282 -6.43 1.68 32.14
N PHE A 283 -6.75 2.79 31.47
CA PHE A 283 -6.78 4.09 32.10
C PHE A 283 -7.89 4.17 33.17
N PRO A 284 -7.63 4.79 34.33
CA PRO A 284 -8.64 5.05 35.34
C PRO A 284 -9.82 5.90 34.81
N PRO A 285 -11.04 5.73 35.34
CA PRO A 285 -12.21 6.53 34.95
C PRO A 285 -12.11 7.98 35.45
N ASN A 286 -12.88 8.88 34.81
CA ASN A 286 -12.98 10.32 35.12
C ASN A 286 -11.66 11.10 35.06
N GLN A 287 -10.72 10.68 34.19
CA GLN A 287 -9.40 11.29 34.05
C GLN A 287 -9.05 11.64 32.60
N ASN A 288 -8.20 12.66 32.43
CA ASN A 288 -7.80 13.19 31.13
C ASN A 288 -6.27 13.25 31.03
N TYR A 289 -5.73 12.70 29.93
CA TYR A 289 -4.30 12.54 29.73
C TYR A 289 -3.88 13.11 28.38
N VAL A 290 -2.80 13.89 28.38
CA VAL A 290 -2.13 14.36 27.16
C VAL A 290 -0.68 13.92 27.22
N ILE A 291 -0.25 13.07 26.31
CA ILE A 291 1.08 12.50 26.25
C ILE A 291 1.76 13.03 24.99
N LEU A 292 2.76 13.91 25.20
CA LEU A 292 3.55 14.56 24.15
C LEU A 292 4.88 13.84 24.00
N ILE A 293 5.17 13.27 22.83
CA ILE A 293 6.37 12.49 22.55
C ILE A 293 7.25 13.21 21.52
N ASN A 294 8.46 13.65 21.91
CA ASN A 294 9.46 14.25 21.02
C ASN A 294 10.24 13.17 20.25
N GLY A 295 9.53 12.25 19.63
CA GLY A 295 10.09 11.04 19.02
C GLY A 295 8.98 10.17 18.45
N ASN A 296 9.29 8.89 18.25
CA ASN A 296 8.33 7.87 17.84
C ASN A 296 7.59 7.29 19.04
N LEU A 297 6.34 6.88 18.83
CA LEU A 297 5.58 6.06 19.78
C LEU A 297 5.43 4.66 19.20
N ASN A 298 5.94 3.66 19.91
CA ASN A 298 5.75 2.24 19.59
C ASN A 298 4.80 1.61 20.62
N ILE A 299 3.67 1.09 20.14
CA ILE A 299 2.61 0.51 20.97
C ILE A 299 2.68 -1.00 20.83
N ASN A 300 3.25 -1.66 21.84
CA ASN A 300 3.42 -3.11 21.91
C ASN A 300 2.55 -3.71 23.02
N GLU A 301 1.44 -3.03 23.37
CA GLU A 301 0.45 -3.50 24.33
C GLU A 301 -0.96 -2.97 24.02
N LYS A 302 -2.00 -3.61 24.58
CA LYS A 302 -3.38 -3.14 24.45
C LYS A 302 -3.63 -1.90 25.32
N ILE A 303 -4.47 -0.98 24.84
CA ILE A 303 -4.81 0.24 25.58
C ILE A 303 -6.33 0.34 25.68
N SER A 304 -6.84 0.45 26.91
CA SER A 304 -8.28 0.60 27.20
C SER A 304 -8.55 1.91 27.92
N VAL A 305 -9.59 2.62 27.50
CA VAL A 305 -9.97 3.93 28.02
C VAL A 305 -11.48 3.96 28.26
N PRO A 306 -11.94 4.05 29.53
CA PRO A 306 -13.36 4.07 29.84
C PRO A 306 -14.05 5.31 29.25
N ASN A 307 -15.37 5.24 29.06
CA ASN A 307 -16.15 6.30 28.39
C ASN A 307 -16.21 7.63 29.16
N THR A 308 -15.68 7.66 30.39
CA THR A 308 -15.59 8.87 31.21
C THR A 308 -14.18 9.48 31.20
N SER A 309 -13.31 9.05 30.30
CA SER A 309 -11.90 9.46 30.27
C SER A 309 -11.41 9.67 28.85
N THR A 310 -10.33 10.45 28.72
CA THR A 310 -9.70 10.70 27.43
C THR A 310 -8.20 10.57 27.53
N VAL A 311 -7.58 10.06 26.47
CA VAL A 311 -6.13 10.04 26.30
C VAL A 311 -5.79 10.52 24.90
N ILE A 312 -4.84 11.45 24.83
CA ILE A 312 -4.25 11.95 23.60
C ILE A 312 -2.79 11.54 23.57
N PHE A 313 -2.39 10.79 22.56
CA PHE A 313 -1.00 10.54 22.22
C PHE A 313 -0.63 11.41 21.03
N SER A 314 0.32 12.33 21.20
CA SER A 314 0.81 13.19 20.13
C SER A 314 2.31 13.01 19.98
N ALA A 315 2.72 12.39 18.87
CA ALA A 315 4.11 12.05 18.60
C ALA A 315 4.64 12.90 17.45
N LYS A 316 5.82 13.51 17.64
CA LYS A 316 6.54 14.25 16.59
C LYS A 316 7.00 13.34 15.44
N GLY A 317 7.24 12.06 15.74
CA GLY A 317 7.63 11.04 14.77
C GLY A 317 6.45 10.20 14.28
N ASN A 318 6.73 8.91 14.06
CA ASN A 318 5.72 7.92 13.72
C ASN A 318 5.00 7.42 14.99
N ILE A 319 3.75 6.98 14.82
CA ILE A 319 3.09 6.08 15.77
C ILE A 319 3.00 4.71 15.11
N THR A 320 3.58 3.69 15.73
CA THR A 320 3.57 2.30 15.23
C THR A 320 2.82 1.42 16.21
N VAL A 321 1.84 0.67 15.73
CA VAL A 321 1.16 -0.38 16.50
C VAL A 321 1.70 -1.72 16.05
N ASP A 322 2.40 -2.41 16.96
CA ASP A 322 3.07 -3.67 16.64
C ASP A 322 2.07 -4.76 16.22
N ARG A 323 2.53 -5.65 15.33
CA ARG A 323 1.73 -6.74 14.77
C ARG A 323 1.10 -7.67 15.81
N SER A 324 1.73 -7.81 16.98
CA SER A 324 1.23 -8.64 18.10
C SER A 324 -0.02 -8.04 18.76
N ILE A 325 -0.30 -6.76 18.52
CA ILE A 325 -1.43 -6.04 19.11
C ILE A 325 -2.61 -6.10 18.16
N GLY A 326 -3.58 -6.94 18.48
CA GLY A 326 -4.80 -7.07 17.70
C GLY A 326 -5.74 -8.12 18.28
N GLU A 327 -6.73 -8.48 17.48
CA GLU A 327 -7.69 -9.52 17.75
C GLU A 327 -7.74 -10.51 16.58
N GLN A 328 -8.39 -11.65 16.81
CA GLN A 328 -8.75 -12.55 15.70
C GLN A 328 -9.65 -11.82 14.68
N ALA A 329 -9.58 -12.22 13.41
CA ALA A 329 -10.22 -11.51 12.29
C ALA A 329 -11.70 -11.15 12.50
N SER A 330 -12.47 -12.05 13.11
CA SER A 330 -13.92 -11.88 13.36
C SER A 330 -14.27 -11.00 14.55
N SER A 331 -13.31 -10.72 15.44
CA SER A 331 -13.53 -9.91 16.64
C SER A 331 -13.56 -8.42 16.31
N ALA A 332 -14.54 -7.73 16.88
CA ALA A 332 -14.68 -6.28 16.81
C ALA A 332 -14.26 -5.59 18.12
N ASN A 333 -13.70 -6.34 19.09
CA ASN A 333 -13.27 -5.76 20.37
C ASN A 333 -12.15 -4.73 20.13
N PRO A 334 -12.24 -3.52 20.70
CA PRO A 334 -11.17 -2.54 20.58
C PRO A 334 -9.86 -3.05 21.17
N THR A 335 -8.79 -2.90 20.42
CA THR A 335 -7.43 -3.28 20.81
C THR A 335 -6.69 -2.11 21.46
N ILE A 336 -6.86 -0.92 20.89
CA ILE A 336 -6.32 0.33 21.41
C ILE A 336 -7.42 1.40 21.37
N GLN A 337 -7.42 2.28 22.37
CA GLN A 337 -8.43 3.31 22.54
C GLN A 337 -7.78 4.65 22.86
N GLY A 338 -8.15 5.70 22.13
CA GLY A 338 -7.58 7.03 22.35
C GLY A 338 -7.66 7.92 21.12
N LEU A 339 -7.06 9.10 21.23
CA LEU A 339 -6.69 9.90 20.06
C LEU A 339 -5.19 9.76 19.81
N TYR A 340 -4.84 9.31 18.62
CA TYR A 340 -3.47 9.09 18.20
C TYR A 340 -3.13 10.06 17.07
N SER A 341 -2.23 11.00 17.34
CA SER A 341 -1.80 12.01 16.38
C SER A 341 -0.31 11.86 16.11
N ALA A 342 0.01 11.32 14.93
CA ALA A 342 1.37 11.21 14.44
C ALA A 342 1.66 12.40 13.53
N ASP A 343 2.73 13.15 13.82
CA ASP A 343 3.16 14.23 12.94
C ASP A 343 3.64 13.69 11.58
N VAL A 344 4.09 12.43 11.54
CA VAL A 344 4.53 11.72 10.33
C VAL A 344 3.54 10.60 9.97
N ASN A 345 3.88 9.32 10.17
CA ASN A 345 3.02 8.20 9.80
C ASN A 345 2.32 7.57 11.00
N PHE A 346 1.11 7.08 10.78
CA PHE A 346 0.52 6.07 11.65
C PHE A 346 0.64 4.71 10.97
N ILE A 347 1.29 3.76 11.62
CA ILE A 347 1.67 2.47 11.03
C ILE A 347 0.97 1.36 11.80
N ALA A 348 0.06 0.65 11.14
CA ALA A 348 -0.40 -0.64 11.62
C ALA A 348 0.58 -1.70 11.10
N ASP A 349 1.55 -2.10 11.94
CA ASP A 349 2.58 -3.06 11.53
C ASP A 349 1.97 -4.46 11.38
N GLY A 350 2.58 -5.25 10.49
CA GLY A 350 2.17 -6.62 10.18
C GLY A 350 3.27 -7.35 9.40
N ALA A 351 3.16 -8.67 9.32
CA ALA A 351 4.02 -9.47 8.46
C ALA A 351 3.78 -9.16 6.98
N ASN A 352 2.56 -8.73 6.63
CA ASN A 352 2.13 -8.41 5.26
C ASN A 352 2.41 -9.54 4.25
N SER A 353 2.41 -10.78 4.70
CA SER A 353 2.84 -11.93 3.92
C SER A 353 1.93 -13.11 4.21
N CYS A 354 1.21 -13.61 3.22
CA CYS A 354 0.46 -14.85 3.40
C CYS A 354 1.39 -16.08 3.28
N PRO A 355 1.01 -17.27 3.80
CA PRO A 355 -0.18 -17.57 4.58
C PRO A 355 -0.12 -17.09 6.05
N THR A 356 0.91 -16.34 6.46
CA THR A 356 0.98 -15.77 7.82
C THR A 356 -0.11 -14.72 8.01
N VAL A 357 -1.11 -15.07 8.83
CA VAL A 357 -2.26 -14.20 9.12
C VAL A 357 -1.89 -13.23 10.24
N ASP A 358 -1.98 -11.93 9.98
CA ASP A 358 -1.85 -10.90 11.01
C ASP A 358 -3.12 -10.82 11.88
N LEU A 359 -3.00 -10.23 13.06
CA LEU A 359 -4.16 -9.90 13.89
C LEU A 359 -4.89 -8.68 13.30
N ARG A 360 -6.22 -8.66 13.41
CA ARG A 360 -7.02 -7.48 13.07
C ARG A 360 -6.79 -6.40 14.12
N LEU A 361 -6.44 -5.19 13.71
CA LEU A 361 -6.31 -4.06 14.61
C LEU A 361 -7.63 -3.30 14.72
N ASN A 362 -8.19 -3.21 15.93
CA ASN A 362 -9.40 -2.42 16.17
C ASN A 362 -9.02 -1.19 17.01
N ILE A 363 -9.15 0.00 16.42
CA ILE A 363 -8.83 1.29 17.03
C ILE A 363 -10.14 1.98 17.37
N ALA A 364 -10.42 2.21 18.64
CA ALA A 364 -11.57 3.03 19.03
C ALA A 364 -11.13 4.45 19.37
N GLY A 365 -11.68 5.43 18.65
CA GLY A 365 -11.30 6.84 18.73
C GLY A 365 -10.76 7.37 17.41
N THR A 366 -9.77 8.26 17.49
CA THR A 366 -9.34 9.06 16.35
C THR A 366 -7.89 8.79 16.02
N VAL A 367 -7.60 8.65 14.73
CA VAL A 367 -6.23 8.58 14.22
C VAL A 367 -6.00 9.74 13.26
N VAL A 368 -4.93 10.49 13.51
CA VAL A 368 -4.45 11.56 12.66
C VAL A 368 -3.03 11.21 12.27
N ALA A 369 -2.81 10.91 10.99
CA ALA A 369 -1.48 10.85 10.40
C ALA A 369 -1.16 12.19 9.72
N ASN A 370 0.12 12.48 9.54
CA ASN A 370 0.59 13.72 8.92
C ASN A 370 0.16 14.99 9.68
N ALA A 371 0.06 14.93 11.00
CA ALA A 371 -0.37 16.08 11.81
C ALA A 371 0.65 17.23 11.77
N GLY A 372 1.93 16.93 11.54
CA GLY A 372 3.03 17.90 11.47
C GLY A 372 3.16 18.60 10.12
N ARG A 373 2.21 18.37 9.19
CA ARG A 373 2.19 19.00 7.86
C ARG A 373 2.32 20.52 7.95
N GLY A 374 2.99 21.13 6.97
CA GLY A 374 3.18 22.57 6.86
C GLY A 374 4.39 22.90 5.99
N ILE A 375 4.66 24.18 5.75
CA ILE A 375 5.86 24.60 4.99
C ILE A 375 7.11 24.14 5.75
N GLY A 376 7.90 23.27 5.12
CA GLY A 376 9.09 22.66 5.74
C GLY A 376 8.80 21.60 6.81
N GLY A 377 7.52 21.23 6.99
CA GLY A 377 7.10 20.16 7.89
C GLY A 377 7.29 18.76 7.28
N PRO A 378 7.26 17.70 8.10
CA PRO A 378 7.30 16.33 7.60
C PRO A 378 6.08 16.02 6.73
N THR A 379 6.23 14.97 5.92
CA THR A 379 5.13 14.33 5.19
C THR A 379 4.91 12.94 5.74
N GLY A 380 3.66 12.55 5.93
CA GLY A 380 3.30 11.18 6.26
C GLY A 380 1.91 10.78 5.82
N THR A 381 1.53 9.56 6.17
CA THR A 381 0.22 8.97 5.87
C THR A 381 -0.08 7.85 6.86
N PHE A 382 -1.30 7.34 6.84
CA PHE A 382 -1.57 6.03 7.45
C PHE A 382 -1.07 4.91 6.54
N ILE A 383 -0.40 3.93 7.14
CA ILE A 383 0.22 2.77 6.48
C ILE A 383 -0.37 1.51 7.12
N ASN A 384 -0.95 0.65 6.28
CA ASN A 384 -1.51 -0.63 6.70
C ASN A 384 -0.64 -1.78 6.17
N ASN A 385 0.21 -2.32 7.03
CA ASN A 385 1.04 -3.49 6.72
C ASN A 385 0.41 -4.79 7.21
N ARG A 386 -0.87 -4.79 7.60
CA ARG A 386 -1.55 -5.99 8.09
C ARG A 386 -2.33 -6.68 6.99
N THR A 387 -2.19 -7.99 6.91
CA THR A 387 -3.02 -8.83 6.04
C THR A 387 -3.67 -9.97 6.82
N LEU A 388 -4.99 -10.14 6.65
CA LEU A 388 -5.71 -11.29 7.18
C LEU A 388 -5.79 -12.45 6.16
N CYS A 389 -5.06 -12.34 5.04
CA CYS A 389 -5.05 -13.31 3.95
C CYS A 389 -6.47 -13.65 3.45
N ALA A 390 -6.86 -14.92 3.44
CA ALA A 390 -8.20 -15.34 3.03
C ALA A 390 -9.34 -14.63 3.79
N ASN A 391 -9.09 -14.23 5.04
CA ASN A 391 -10.08 -13.54 5.85
C ASN A 391 -10.31 -12.08 5.41
N ASN A 392 -9.43 -11.48 4.60
CA ASN A 392 -9.65 -10.16 4.01
C ASN A 392 -10.93 -10.12 3.17
N SER A 393 -11.39 -11.27 2.63
CA SER A 393 -12.68 -11.34 1.92
C SER A 393 -13.87 -10.97 2.81
N SER A 394 -13.74 -11.18 4.12
CA SER A 394 -14.83 -11.04 5.09
C SER A 394 -14.63 -9.89 6.07
N TYR A 395 -13.39 -9.63 6.47
CA TYR A 395 -13.04 -8.71 7.56
C TYR A 395 -11.94 -7.74 7.15
N PRO A 396 -11.98 -6.47 7.63
CA PRO A 396 -10.89 -5.53 7.42
C PRO A 396 -9.70 -5.89 8.31
N SER A 397 -8.48 -5.61 7.84
CA SER A 397 -7.27 -5.80 8.66
C SER A 397 -7.09 -4.70 9.71
N VAL A 398 -7.68 -3.52 9.46
CA VAL A 398 -7.76 -2.41 10.44
C VAL A 398 -9.18 -1.85 10.50
N SER A 399 -9.70 -1.66 11.70
CA SER A 399 -11.03 -1.10 11.95
C SER A 399 -10.92 0.15 12.83
N PHE A 400 -11.57 1.24 12.43
CA PHE A 400 -11.74 2.44 13.23
C PHE A 400 -13.16 2.47 13.80
N ILE A 401 -13.30 2.67 15.10
CA ILE A 401 -14.58 2.60 15.81
C ILE A 401 -14.83 3.96 16.45
N GLU A 402 -16.04 4.49 16.26
CA GLU A 402 -16.41 5.77 16.84
C GLU A 402 -16.31 5.78 18.38
N ARG A 403 -15.84 6.90 18.91
CA ARG A 403 -15.86 7.24 20.34
C ARG A 403 -16.33 8.69 20.51
N PRO A 404 -17.61 8.99 20.25
CA PRO A 404 -18.14 10.35 20.37
C PRO A 404 -18.01 10.89 21.80
N ASP A 405 -17.96 10.01 22.81
CA ASP A 405 -17.70 10.37 24.20
C ASP A 405 -16.34 11.06 24.42
N PHE A 406 -15.33 10.80 23.58
CA PHE A 406 -14.07 11.52 23.64
C PHE A 406 -14.23 12.99 23.27
N MET A 407 -15.14 13.35 22.36
CA MET A 407 -15.39 14.75 22.02
C MET A 407 -16.09 15.49 23.17
N LEU A 408 -16.91 14.80 23.95
CA LEU A 408 -17.61 15.39 25.10
C LEU A 408 -16.67 15.63 26.29
N HIS A 409 -15.69 14.76 26.48
CA HIS A 409 -14.73 14.83 27.59
C HIS A 409 -13.36 15.38 27.16
N TYR A 410 -13.28 15.93 25.94
CA TYR A 410 -12.03 16.37 25.34
C TYR A 410 -11.39 17.48 26.19
N PRO A 411 -10.08 17.44 26.48
CA PRO A 411 -9.42 18.51 27.20
C PRO A 411 -9.61 19.84 26.47
N SER A 412 -9.95 20.92 27.20
CA SER A 412 -10.12 22.25 26.61
C SER A 412 -8.86 22.74 25.87
N LEU A 413 -7.69 22.21 26.25
CA LEU A 413 -6.39 22.47 25.61
C LEU A 413 -6.36 22.08 24.12
N SER A 414 -7.14 21.09 23.72
CA SER A 414 -7.19 20.58 22.34
C SER A 414 -8.45 21.02 21.57
N GLY A 415 -9.34 21.78 22.21
CA GLY A 415 -10.51 22.39 21.61
C GLY A 415 -10.27 23.85 21.22
N TYR A 416 -10.40 24.19 19.94
CA TYR A 416 -10.40 25.58 19.50
C TYR A 416 -11.84 26.12 19.50
N ILE A 417 -12.09 27.21 20.24
CA ILE A 417 -13.33 27.98 20.08
C ILE A 417 -13.08 29.01 18.97
N PRO A 418 -13.69 28.87 17.77
CA PRO A 418 -13.55 29.88 16.74
C PRO A 418 -14.12 31.21 17.23
N ARG A 419 -13.25 32.19 17.44
CA ARG A 419 -13.66 33.57 17.70
C ARG A 419 -13.78 34.30 16.37
N ALA A 420 -15.01 34.51 15.90
CA ALA A 420 -15.27 35.46 14.83
C ALA A 420 -15.38 36.86 15.45
N TRP A 421 -14.44 37.74 15.14
CA TRP A 421 -14.57 39.18 15.37
C TRP A 421 -15.08 39.87 14.10
N GLN A 422 -16.09 40.72 14.24
CA GLN A 422 -16.52 41.64 13.21
C GLN A 422 -16.12 43.05 13.67
N ASN A 423 -15.32 43.74 12.86
CA ASN A 423 -15.01 45.14 13.12
C ASN A 423 -16.27 45.96 12.81
N VAL A 424 -16.92 46.50 13.84
CA VAL A 424 -18.02 47.44 13.67
C VAL A 424 -17.36 48.81 13.58
N ALA A 425 -17.31 49.38 12.38
CA ALA A 425 -16.82 50.75 12.19
C ALA A 425 -17.69 51.73 13.00
N PRO A 426 -17.10 52.81 13.55
CA PRO A 426 -17.74 53.70 14.52
C PRO A 426 -18.94 54.47 13.97
#